data_AF-A0A7Y0L5N5-F1
#
_entry.id   AF-A0A7Y0L5N5-F1
#
_cell.length_a   1.000
_cell.length_b   1.000
_cell.length_c   1.000
_cell.angle_alpha   90.00
_cell.angle_beta   90.00
_cell.angle_gamma   90.00
#
_symmetry.space_group_name_H-M   'P 1'
#
loop_
_entity.id
_entity.type
_entity.pdbx_description
1 polymer ?
#
loop_
_entity_poly.entity_id
_entity_poly.type
_entity_poly.pdbx_seq_one_letter_code
_entity_poly.pdbx_strand_id
1 'polypeptide(L)'
;MLGERLRDLRVRAGLSQADVAERVPISASTVSRWESGERRPDLDHLMRLTDILDCSIQDIVDAGELWETWRDEREGLIPMSRLSDASTPEVSGNALASVVMELAQAVRTQAENERRRLEKEKLQILEVESKKAEADRARAAAEKARAEAELILQQSLKASLEAAGLGVPAERGEENAEAEGTVG
;
A
#
# COMPACT_ATOMS: atom_id res chain seq x y z
N MET A 1 3.32 -4.26 32.70
CA MET A 1 4.48 -3.33 32.61
C MET A 1 5.35 -3.67 31.40
N LEU A 2 6.00 -2.66 30.77
CA LEU A 2 6.90 -2.84 29.60
C LEU A 2 7.92 -3.97 29.76
N GLY A 3 8.60 -4.06 30.91
CA GLY A 3 9.65 -5.06 31.15
C GLY A 3 9.13 -6.50 31.08
N GLU A 4 7.94 -6.75 31.65
CA GLU A 4 7.29 -8.06 31.58
C GLU A 4 6.92 -8.42 30.15
N ARG A 5 6.35 -7.48 29.38
CA ARG A 5 6.01 -7.69 27.98
C ARG A 5 7.23 -8.01 27.12
N LEU A 6 8.33 -7.28 27.35
CA LEU A 6 9.60 -7.52 26.67
C LEU A 6 10.13 -8.93 26.96
N ARG A 7 10.07 -9.35 28.23
CA ARG A 7 10.44 -10.71 28.63
C ARG A 7 9.56 -11.76 27.94
N ASP A 8 8.26 -11.54 27.88
CA ASP A 8 7.31 -12.48 27.26
C ASP A 8 7.51 -12.59 25.75
N LEU A 9 7.77 -11.47 25.07
CA LEU A 9 8.13 -11.45 23.64
C LEU A 9 9.45 -12.21 23.41
N ARG A 10 10.48 -11.96 24.22
CA ARG A 10 11.76 -12.65 24.13
C ARG A 10 11.62 -14.16 24.30
N VAL A 11 10.86 -14.60 25.31
CA VAL A 11 10.63 -16.04 25.57
C VAL A 11 9.84 -16.68 24.42
N ARG A 12 8.83 -16.00 23.87
CA ARG A 12 8.09 -16.46 22.69
C ARG A 12 8.97 -16.60 21.46
N ALA A 13 9.93 -15.70 21.28
CA ALA A 13 10.92 -15.77 20.22
C ALA A 13 12.00 -16.86 20.46
N GLY A 14 11.96 -17.57 21.60
CA GLY A 14 12.93 -18.62 21.95
C GLY A 14 14.33 -18.09 22.26
N LEU A 15 14.46 -16.80 22.59
CA LEU A 15 15.74 -16.14 22.80
C LEU A 15 16.12 -16.07 24.29
N SER A 16 17.40 -16.24 24.60
CA SER A 16 17.97 -15.92 25.90
C SER A 16 18.23 -14.41 26.03
N GLN A 17 18.40 -13.89 27.26
CA GLN A 17 18.82 -12.50 27.46
C GLN A 17 20.20 -12.22 26.82
N ALA A 18 21.07 -13.23 26.77
CA ALA A 18 22.37 -13.14 26.10
C ALA A 18 22.22 -13.05 24.58
N ASP A 19 21.27 -13.77 23.99
CA ASP A 19 21.01 -13.74 22.54
C ASP A 19 20.50 -12.36 22.11
N VAL A 20 19.62 -11.75 22.91
CA VAL A 20 19.16 -10.38 22.69
C VAL A 20 20.33 -9.40 22.83
N ALA A 21 21.17 -9.58 23.84
CA ALA A 21 22.32 -8.72 24.09
C ALA A 21 23.34 -8.75 22.94
N GLU A 22 23.59 -9.93 22.36
CA GLU A 22 24.45 -10.11 21.20
C GLU A 22 23.88 -9.43 19.94
N ARG A 23 22.56 -9.54 19.72
CA ARG A 23 21.89 -8.98 18.54
C ARG A 23 21.64 -7.47 18.62
N VAL A 24 21.54 -6.89 19.81
CA VAL A 24 21.28 -5.46 20.07
C VAL A 24 22.57 -4.70 20.48
N PRO A 25 23.75 -5.26 20.16
CA PRO A 25 25.06 -4.98 20.81
C PRO A 25 25.04 -4.27 22.18
N ILE A 26 24.44 -4.92 23.19
CA ILE A 26 24.40 -4.43 24.58
C ILE A 26 24.87 -5.52 25.55
N SER A 27 24.96 -5.21 26.84
CA SER A 27 25.22 -6.22 27.86
C SER A 27 23.94 -6.97 28.27
N ALA A 28 24.05 -8.26 28.59
CA ALA A 28 22.93 -9.06 29.12
C ALA A 28 22.34 -8.44 30.41
N SER A 29 23.15 -7.76 31.23
CA SER A 29 22.68 -7.00 32.38
C SER A 29 21.74 -5.85 32.00
N THR A 30 21.95 -5.21 30.85
CA THR A 30 21.06 -4.15 30.36
C THR A 30 19.70 -4.73 29.97
N VAL A 31 19.68 -5.88 29.29
CA VAL A 31 18.43 -6.61 28.99
C VAL A 31 17.71 -7.01 30.28
N SER A 32 18.42 -7.53 31.27
CA SER A 32 17.84 -7.86 32.57
C SER A 32 17.23 -6.65 33.28
N ARG A 33 17.88 -5.48 33.21
CA ARG A 33 17.35 -4.23 33.79
C ARG A 33 16.12 -3.70 33.04
N TRP A 34 16.03 -3.96 31.75
CA TRP A 34 14.84 -3.66 30.98
C TRP A 34 13.67 -4.54 31.38
N GLU A 35 13.90 -5.86 31.49
CA GLU A 35 12.87 -6.83 31.86
C GLU A 35 12.38 -6.67 33.31
N SER A 36 13.24 -6.20 34.22
CA SER A 36 12.85 -5.88 35.59
C SER A 36 12.20 -4.49 35.75
N GLY A 37 12.19 -3.67 34.70
CA GLY A 37 11.69 -2.29 34.76
C GLY A 37 12.61 -1.29 35.47
N GLU A 38 13.81 -1.70 35.90
CA GLU A 38 14.81 -0.82 36.53
C GLU A 38 15.31 0.26 35.56
N ARG A 39 15.37 -0.06 34.25
CA ARG A 39 15.76 0.87 33.20
C ARG A 39 14.85 0.69 31.99
N ARG A 40 14.65 1.74 31.21
CA ARG A 40 13.91 1.65 29.93
C ARG A 40 14.89 1.64 28.73
N PRO A 41 14.60 0.87 27.68
CA PRO A 41 15.28 1.03 26.40
C PRO A 41 14.92 2.40 25.80
N ASP A 42 15.87 3.02 25.10
CA ASP A 42 15.58 4.20 24.27
C ASP A 42 14.97 3.79 22.93
N LEU A 43 14.69 4.77 22.07
CA LEU A 43 14.04 4.54 20.80
C LEU A 43 14.89 3.66 19.85
N ASP A 44 16.20 3.85 19.79
CA ASP A 44 17.06 3.04 18.89
C ASP A 44 17.05 1.57 19.32
N HIS A 45 17.15 1.33 20.62
CA HIS A 45 17.06 -0.03 21.16
C HIS A 45 15.67 -0.64 20.95
N LEU A 46 14.59 0.14 21.09
CA LEU A 46 13.24 -0.33 20.83
C LEU A 46 13.06 -0.77 19.37
N MET A 47 13.58 0.00 18.41
CA MET A 47 13.52 -0.37 16.99
C MET A 47 14.30 -1.66 16.69
N ARG A 48 15.48 -1.84 17.31
CA ARG A 48 16.24 -3.09 17.16
C ARG A 48 15.51 -4.28 17.79
N LEU A 49 14.84 -4.06 18.92
CA LEU A 49 14.05 -5.09 19.60
C LEU A 49 12.85 -5.53 18.74
N THR A 50 12.17 -4.60 18.05
CA THR A 50 11.07 -4.96 17.16
C THR A 50 11.53 -5.87 16.02
N ASP A 51 12.72 -5.63 15.46
CA ASP A 51 13.28 -6.44 14.38
C ASP A 51 13.62 -7.86 14.84
N ILE A 52 14.28 -8.02 16.00
CA ILE A 52 14.74 -9.35 16.45
C ILE A 52 13.64 -10.20 17.10
N LEU A 53 12.58 -9.55 17.59
CA LEU A 53 11.44 -10.21 18.26
C LEU A 53 10.25 -10.42 17.31
N ASP A 54 10.35 -9.95 16.05
CA ASP A 54 9.30 -10.00 15.04
C ASP A 54 7.95 -9.48 15.56
N CYS A 55 7.97 -8.25 16.09
CA CYS A 55 6.81 -7.62 16.70
C CYS A 55 6.76 -6.11 16.40
N SER A 56 5.61 -5.49 16.64
CA SER A 56 5.45 -4.05 16.53
C SER A 56 5.88 -3.33 17.81
N ILE A 57 6.20 -2.03 17.71
CA ILE A 57 6.55 -1.23 18.90
C ILE A 57 5.40 -1.18 19.91
N GLN A 58 4.14 -1.31 19.45
CA GLN A 58 2.94 -1.36 20.28
C GLN A 58 2.83 -2.66 21.09
N ASP A 59 3.46 -3.75 20.63
CA ASP A 59 3.51 -5.01 21.38
C ASP A 59 4.46 -4.89 22.58
N ILE A 60 5.52 -4.08 22.45
CA ILE A 60 6.49 -3.81 23.51
C ILE A 60 6.00 -2.71 24.45
N VAL A 61 5.46 -1.61 23.89
CA VAL A 61 5.09 -0.40 24.62
C VAL A 61 3.58 -0.22 24.63
N ASP A 62 2.98 -0.22 25.83
CA ASP A 62 1.57 0.11 25.96
C ASP A 62 1.36 1.63 26.01
N ALA A 63 0.64 2.18 25.03
CA ALA A 63 0.17 3.57 25.07
C ALA A 63 -0.78 3.81 26.28
N GLY A 64 -1.44 2.73 26.74
CA GLY A 64 -2.10 2.53 28.04
C GLY A 64 -1.38 3.12 29.24
N GLU A 65 -0.22 2.55 29.52
CA GLU A 65 0.60 2.89 30.69
C GLU A 65 1.18 4.30 30.60
N LEU A 66 1.42 4.81 29.37
CA LEU A 66 1.87 6.19 29.15
C LEU A 66 0.81 7.22 29.56
N TRP A 67 -0.49 6.94 29.44
CA TRP A 67 -1.51 7.89 29.92
C TRP A 67 -1.79 7.75 31.43
N GLU A 68 -1.50 6.61 32.06
CA GLU A 68 -1.62 6.43 33.52
C GLU A 68 -0.51 7.12 34.29
N THR A 69 0.74 6.98 33.84
CA THR A 69 1.88 7.66 34.46
C THR A 69 1.74 9.19 34.40
N TRP A 70 1.15 9.73 33.33
CA TRP A 70 0.83 11.16 33.23
C TRP A 70 -0.44 11.57 34.01
N ARG A 71 -1.30 10.61 34.38
CA ARG A 71 -2.54 10.86 35.14
C ARG A 71 -2.25 11.02 36.63
N ASP A 72 -1.29 10.26 37.18
CA ASP A 72 -0.96 10.27 38.61
C ASP A 72 -0.19 11.53 39.05
N GLU A 73 0.65 12.11 38.18
CA GLU A 73 1.36 13.38 38.46
C GLU A 73 0.46 14.62 38.33
N ARG A 74 -0.79 14.46 37.85
CA ARG A 74 -1.74 15.55 37.64
C ARG A 74 -3.05 15.30 38.38
N GLU A 75 -2.98 15.39 39.71
CA GLU A 75 -4.02 15.91 40.63
C GLU A 75 -4.41 17.38 40.26
N GLY A 76 -4.55 17.69 38.97
CA GLY A 76 -4.73 19.04 38.44
C GLY A 76 -5.04 19.10 36.93
N LEU A 77 -5.34 17.97 36.29
CA LEU A 77 -5.91 17.98 34.94
C LEU A 77 -7.38 18.43 35.01
N ILE A 78 -7.66 19.63 34.49
CA ILE A 78 -9.02 20.11 34.28
C ILE A 78 -9.68 19.19 33.24
N PRO A 79 -10.78 18.49 33.55
CA PRO A 79 -11.52 17.69 32.56
C PRO A 79 -11.92 18.54 31.36
N MET A 80 -11.94 17.95 30.17
CA MET A 80 -12.28 18.62 28.91
C MET A 80 -13.61 19.41 28.98
N SER A 81 -14.55 18.95 29.82
CA SER A 81 -15.84 19.58 30.08
C SER A 81 -15.77 20.92 30.82
N ARG A 82 -14.64 21.26 31.43
CA ARG A 82 -14.42 22.52 32.16
C ARG A 82 -13.60 23.56 31.39
N LEU A 83 -13.17 23.25 30.16
CA LEU A 83 -12.47 24.19 29.28
C LEU A 83 -13.39 25.22 28.61
N SER A 84 -14.72 25.07 28.69
CA SER A 84 -15.66 26.02 28.07
C SER A 84 -15.87 27.30 28.87
N ASP A 85 -15.55 27.31 30.17
CA ASP A 85 -16.04 28.35 31.09
C ASP A 85 -14.93 29.24 31.70
N ALA A 86 -13.65 29.01 31.40
CA ALA A 86 -12.56 29.71 32.08
C ALA A 86 -12.10 30.98 31.34
N SER A 87 -12.72 32.11 31.67
CA SER A 87 -12.10 33.43 31.52
C SER A 87 -11.02 33.65 32.59
N THR A 88 -9.81 33.11 32.41
CA THR A 88 -8.62 33.55 33.17
C THR A 88 -7.33 33.43 32.34
N PRO A 89 -6.49 34.48 32.28
CA PRO A 89 -5.21 34.46 31.59
C PRO A 89 -4.09 34.12 32.57
N GLU A 90 -3.43 32.97 32.42
CA GLU A 90 -2.05 32.74 32.89
C GLU A 90 -1.48 31.47 32.26
N VAL A 91 -0.35 31.60 31.57
CA VAL A 91 0.25 30.57 30.72
C VAL A 91 0.96 29.53 31.60
N SER A 92 0.32 28.39 31.83
CA SER A 92 0.96 27.18 32.36
C SER A 92 0.12 25.94 31.98
N GLY A 93 0.68 25.02 31.20
CA GLY A 93 -0.01 23.80 30.71
C GLY A 93 -0.65 23.86 29.32
N ASN A 94 -0.87 25.06 28.76
CA ASN A 94 -1.49 25.23 27.43
C ASN A 94 -0.54 25.01 26.24
N ALA A 95 0.77 25.27 26.39
CA ALA A 95 1.70 25.16 25.26
C ALA A 95 1.88 23.72 24.77
N LEU A 96 2.06 22.76 25.70
CA LEU A 96 2.21 21.34 25.35
C LEU A 96 0.91 20.74 24.80
N ALA A 97 -0.24 21.15 25.36
CA ALA A 97 -1.55 20.76 24.85
C ALA A 97 -1.81 21.32 23.45
N SER A 98 -1.41 22.58 23.18
CA SER A 98 -1.47 23.18 21.84
C SER A 98 -0.61 22.40 20.87
N VAL A 99 0.64 22.10 21.23
CA VAL A 99 1.57 21.33 20.37
C VAL A 99 1.04 19.92 20.11
N VAL A 100 0.50 19.22 21.11
CA VAL A 100 -0.07 17.88 20.93
C VAL A 100 -1.34 17.92 20.08
N MET A 101 -2.21 18.91 20.27
CA MET A 101 -3.40 19.07 19.42
C MET A 101 -3.04 19.48 18.00
N GLU A 102 -2.06 20.36 17.81
CA GLU A 102 -1.52 20.77 16.51
C GLU A 102 -0.90 19.58 15.78
N LEU A 103 -0.11 18.75 16.47
CA LEU A 103 0.45 17.52 15.89
C LEU A 103 -0.65 16.51 15.56
N ALA A 104 -1.64 16.32 16.44
CA ALA A 104 -2.77 15.42 16.17
C ALA A 104 -3.63 15.92 15.00
N GLN A 105 -3.85 17.23 14.89
CA GLN A 105 -4.52 17.86 13.75
C GLN A 105 -3.68 17.74 12.47
N ALA A 106 -2.37 17.94 12.55
CA ALA A 106 -1.45 17.80 11.43
C ALA A 106 -1.42 16.36 10.89
N VAL A 107 -1.34 15.36 11.78
CA VAL A 107 -1.39 13.93 11.39
C VAL A 107 -2.74 13.58 10.76
N ARG A 108 -3.86 14.02 11.34
CA ARG A 108 -5.20 13.84 10.74
C ARG A 108 -5.29 14.50 9.37
N THR A 109 -4.82 15.73 9.26
CA THR A 109 -4.83 16.51 8.01
C THR A 109 -3.93 15.86 6.96
N GLN A 110 -2.77 15.33 7.36
CA GLN A 110 -1.86 14.62 6.46
C GLN A 110 -2.51 13.34 5.92
N ALA A 111 -3.15 12.55 6.78
CA ALA A 111 -3.88 11.35 6.35
C ALA A 111 -5.03 11.69 5.39
N GLU A 112 -5.79 12.77 5.65
CA GLU A 112 -6.85 13.24 4.74
C GLU A 112 -6.29 13.73 3.39
N ASN A 113 -5.17 14.45 3.41
CA ASN A 113 -4.51 14.93 2.20
C ASN A 113 -3.95 13.77 1.36
N GLU A 114 -3.32 12.78 1.98
CA GLU A 114 -2.85 11.57 1.31
C GLU A 114 -4.02 10.79 0.72
N ARG A 115 -5.12 10.62 1.46
CA ARG A 115 -6.34 9.97 0.95
C ARG A 115 -6.89 10.70 -0.28
N ARG A 116 -7.02 12.04 -0.22
CA ARG A 116 -7.47 12.85 -1.36
C ARG A 116 -6.52 12.74 -2.56
N ARG A 117 -5.21 12.67 -2.32
CA ARG A 117 -4.21 12.47 -3.37
C ARG A 117 -4.38 11.10 -4.05
N LEU A 118 -4.50 10.04 -3.26
CA LEU A 118 -4.71 8.68 -3.77
C LEU A 118 -6.03 8.54 -4.53
N GLU A 119 -7.11 9.18 -4.05
CA GLU A 119 -8.39 9.22 -4.78
C GLU A 119 -8.27 9.93 -6.14
N LYS A 120 -7.51 11.04 -6.21
CA LYS A 120 -7.21 11.72 -7.48
C LYS A 120 -6.38 10.86 -8.43
N GLU A 121 -5.31 10.22 -7.94
CA GLU A 121 -4.46 9.32 -8.73
C GLU A 121 -5.29 8.14 -9.28
N LYS A 122 -6.14 7.54 -8.43
CA LYS A 122 -7.07 6.47 -8.83
C LYS A 122 -8.03 6.92 -9.94
N LEU A 123 -8.61 8.11 -9.81
CA LEU A 123 -9.51 8.66 -10.84
C LEU A 123 -8.79 8.91 -12.16
N GLN A 124 -7.55 9.42 -12.12
CA GLN A 124 -6.73 9.62 -13.32
C GLN A 124 -6.42 8.30 -14.03
N ILE A 125 -6.07 7.25 -13.27
CA ILE A 125 -5.82 5.92 -13.83
C ILE A 125 -7.09 5.40 -14.53
N LEU A 126 -8.24 5.47 -13.85
CA LEU A 126 -9.52 5.05 -14.42
C LEU A 126 -9.88 5.85 -15.69
N GLU A 127 -9.59 7.15 -15.74
CA GLU A 127 -9.82 7.98 -16.92
C GLU A 127 -8.93 7.53 -18.09
N VAL A 128 -7.65 7.26 -17.84
CA VAL A 128 -6.72 6.76 -18.86
C VAL A 128 -7.16 5.40 -19.39
N GLU A 129 -7.55 4.49 -18.50
CA GLU A 129 -8.06 3.16 -18.87
C GLU A 129 -9.34 3.24 -19.70
N SER A 130 -10.28 4.12 -19.32
CA SER A 130 -11.51 4.35 -20.07
C SER A 130 -11.22 4.87 -21.48
N LYS A 131 -10.36 5.89 -21.60
CA LYS A 131 -9.97 6.45 -22.92
C LYS A 131 -9.28 5.40 -23.79
N LYS A 132 -8.43 4.56 -23.21
CA LYS A 132 -7.78 3.45 -23.91
C LYS A 132 -8.82 2.44 -24.42
N ALA A 133 -9.76 2.03 -23.56
CA ALA A 133 -10.82 1.10 -23.93
C ALA A 133 -11.73 1.66 -25.05
N GLU A 134 -12.04 2.95 -25.03
CA GLU A 134 -12.78 3.63 -26.10
C GLU A 134 -12.00 3.64 -27.41
N ALA A 135 -10.70 3.95 -27.37
CA ALA A 135 -9.84 3.93 -28.56
C ALA A 135 -9.72 2.53 -29.17
N ASP A 136 -9.57 1.49 -28.34
CA ASP A 136 -9.50 0.10 -28.78
C ASP A 136 -10.81 -0.35 -29.44
N ARG A 137 -11.97 0.03 -28.86
CA ARG A 137 -13.29 -0.22 -29.47
C ARG A 137 -13.47 0.49 -30.81
N ALA A 138 -13.06 1.76 -30.90
CA ALA A 138 -13.13 2.53 -32.14
C ALA A 138 -12.27 1.92 -33.25
N ARG A 139 -11.06 1.47 -32.89
CA ARG A 139 -10.15 0.78 -33.82
C ARG A 139 -10.75 -0.52 -34.34
N ALA A 140 -11.29 -1.35 -33.46
CA ALA A 140 -11.96 -2.61 -33.83
C ALA A 140 -13.18 -2.36 -34.74
N ALA A 141 -13.98 -1.34 -34.45
CA ALA A 141 -15.12 -0.96 -35.30
C ALA A 141 -14.68 -0.49 -36.69
N ALA A 142 -13.62 0.30 -36.79
CA ALA A 142 -13.07 0.76 -38.05
C ALA A 142 -12.49 -0.39 -38.90
N GLU A 143 -11.83 -1.36 -38.27
CA GLU A 143 -11.31 -2.55 -38.93
C GLU A 143 -12.45 -3.42 -39.49
N LYS A 144 -13.50 -3.64 -38.69
CA LYS A 144 -14.71 -4.34 -39.14
C LYS A 144 -15.38 -3.63 -40.33
N ALA A 145 -15.54 -2.32 -40.27
CA ALA A 145 -16.14 -1.54 -41.37
C ALA A 145 -15.30 -1.60 -42.66
N ARG A 146 -13.97 -1.61 -42.55
CA ARG A 146 -13.08 -1.79 -43.71
C ARG A 146 -13.25 -3.16 -44.34
N ALA A 147 -13.28 -4.23 -43.53
CA ALA A 147 -13.49 -5.58 -44.03
C ALA A 147 -14.86 -5.75 -44.71
N GLU A 148 -15.91 -5.16 -44.15
CA GLU A 148 -17.24 -5.13 -44.77
C GLU A 148 -17.25 -4.38 -46.11
N ALA A 149 -16.60 -3.21 -46.17
CA ALA A 149 -16.49 -2.43 -47.41
C ALA A 149 -15.70 -3.17 -48.49
N GLU A 150 -14.59 -3.83 -48.13
CA GLU A 150 -13.79 -4.63 -49.05
C GLU A 150 -14.59 -5.82 -49.61
N LEU A 151 -15.36 -6.50 -48.75
CA LEU A 151 -16.25 -7.58 -49.17
C LEU A 151 -17.31 -7.10 -50.17
N ILE A 152 -17.95 -5.95 -49.90
CA ILE A 152 -18.93 -5.35 -50.82
C ILE A 152 -18.28 -5.03 -52.17
N LEU A 153 -17.06 -4.47 -52.14
CA LEU A 153 -16.33 -4.11 -53.35
C LEU A 153 -15.98 -5.38 -54.17
N GLN A 154 -15.48 -6.43 -53.52
CA GLN A 154 -15.23 -7.73 -54.15
C GLN A 154 -16.51 -8.35 -54.75
N GLN A 155 -17.62 -8.31 -54.02
CA GLN A 155 -18.92 -8.82 -54.50
C GLN A 155 -19.42 -8.05 -55.73
N SER A 156 -19.32 -6.71 -55.71
CA SER A 156 -19.74 -5.86 -56.83
C SER A 156 -18.88 -6.06 -58.08
N LEU A 157 -17.56 -6.22 -57.91
CA LEU A 157 -16.63 -6.52 -59.00
C LEU A 157 -16.95 -7.87 -59.63
N LYS A 158 -17.15 -8.90 -58.80
CA LYS A 158 -17.54 -10.24 -59.25
C LYS A 158 -18.84 -10.20 -60.07
N ALA A 159 -19.89 -9.56 -59.54
CA ALA A 159 -21.16 -9.43 -60.26
C ALA A 159 -21.02 -8.70 -61.60
N SER A 160 -20.16 -7.68 -61.66
CA SER A 160 -19.90 -6.93 -62.89
C SER A 160 -19.16 -7.78 -63.95
N LEU A 161 -18.19 -8.60 -63.53
CA LEU A 161 -17.48 -9.53 -64.41
C LEU A 161 -18.42 -10.62 -64.96
N GLU A 162 -19.27 -11.19 -64.10
CA GLU A 162 -20.29 -12.16 -64.50
C GLU A 162 -21.27 -11.57 -65.52
N ALA A 163 -21.75 -10.34 -65.30
CA ALA A 163 -22.63 -9.64 -66.24
C ALA A 163 -21.98 -9.34 -67.61
N ALA A 164 -20.66 -9.15 -67.63
CA ALA A 164 -19.89 -8.95 -68.86
C ALA A 164 -19.57 -10.26 -69.61
N GLY A 165 -19.97 -11.43 -69.08
CA GLY A 165 -19.67 -12.74 -69.66
C GLY A 165 -18.22 -13.18 -69.49
N LEU A 166 -17.45 -12.49 -68.64
CA LEU A 166 -16.07 -12.83 -68.32
C LEU A 166 -16.07 -13.66 -67.03
N GLY A 167 -15.99 -14.99 -67.15
CA GLY A 167 -15.89 -15.88 -66.00
C GLY A 167 -14.65 -15.55 -65.15
N VAL A 168 -14.83 -15.42 -63.83
CA VAL A 168 -13.71 -15.26 -62.89
C VAL A 168 -12.80 -16.49 -63.01
N PRO A 169 -11.50 -16.34 -63.34
CA PRO A 169 -10.61 -17.48 -63.43
C PRO A 169 -10.49 -18.11 -62.04
N ALA A 170 -10.89 -19.38 -61.91
CA ALA A 170 -10.72 -20.15 -60.69
C ALA A 170 -9.22 -20.17 -60.33
N GLU A 171 -8.90 -19.77 -59.10
CA GLU A 171 -7.55 -19.92 -58.55
C GLU A 171 -7.13 -21.39 -58.70
N ARG A 172 -6.12 -21.62 -59.54
CA ARG A 172 -5.47 -22.93 -59.65
C ARG A 172 -4.75 -23.17 -58.32
N GLY A 173 -5.37 -24.01 -57.48
CA GLY A 173 -4.72 -24.56 -56.30
C GLY A 173 -3.38 -25.19 -56.70
N GLU A 174 -2.37 -24.90 -55.89
CA GLU A 174 -1.02 -25.45 -55.98
C GLU A 174 -1.06 -26.97 -55.83
N GLU A 175 -1.19 -27.70 -56.95
CA GLU A 175 -0.66 -29.06 -57.07
C GLU A 175 0.83 -28.95 -57.38
N ASN A 176 1.68 -28.97 -56.34
CA ASN A 176 3.03 -29.52 -56.48
C ASN A 176 3.71 -29.77 -55.13
N ALA A 177 3.59 -30.99 -54.59
CA ALA A 177 4.59 -31.56 -53.68
C ALA A 177 4.37 -33.07 -53.45
N GLU A 178 4.24 -33.87 -54.50
CA GLU A 178 4.46 -35.32 -54.41
C GLU A 178 5.25 -35.80 -55.64
N ALA A 179 6.57 -35.69 -55.56
CA ALA A 179 7.48 -36.45 -56.41
C ALA A 179 8.87 -36.55 -55.74
N GLU A 180 9.22 -37.80 -55.37
CA GLU A 180 10.58 -38.37 -55.28
C GLU A 180 11.46 -38.00 -54.07
N GLY A 181 12.07 -38.94 -53.32
CA GLY A 181 12.18 -40.38 -53.53
C GLY A 181 12.85 -41.12 -52.36
N THR A 182 12.57 -42.42 -52.32
CA THR A 182 13.34 -43.50 -51.71
C THR A 182 14.84 -43.40 -52.04
N VAL A 183 15.74 -43.56 -51.07
CA VAL A 183 16.93 -44.48 -51.09
C VAL A 183 17.64 -44.41 -49.72
N GLY A 184 17.87 -45.58 -49.11
CA GLY A 184 19.12 -45.91 -48.40
C GLY A 184 19.18 -45.64 -46.90
#